data_AF-A0A966IU43-F1
#
_entry.id   AF-A0A966IU43-F1
#
_cell.length_a   1.000
_cell.length_b   1.000
_cell.length_c   1.000
_cell.angle_alpha   90.00
_cell.angle_beta   90.00
_cell.angle_gamma   90.00
#
_symmetry.space_group_name_H-M   'P 1'
#
loop_
_entity.id
_entity.type
_entity.pdbx_description
1 polymer ?
#
loop_
_entity_poly.entity_id
_entity_poly.type
_entity_poly.pdbx_seq_one_letter_code
_entity_poly.pdbx_strand_id
1 'polypeptide(L)'
;MLAYIVRRLGVLGVILFGSSFILYNMAAIAGDPIGELRLSNDPAAKQAIIDLTLRLQLDVPPPLRYFIWLKGVLGIFVGKADFGLTRDNMSVFNEISQAIPITIRLVTTATIVAIVLGIALGITSALRQYTRFDYSMTFFAFLLYSLPIFWVAVLLKQFLAIRFNDFLSHSTVHRNSVLLLSLLSAIFWGSIFSRVRKTFWITFVSAALGTASLLLFMNQLEWYTNPRLGPITVFIFSVGIAFGVTHLSVGLSNRTALYSSLTMAVLALVIYFPIQSLFTAQSTFWQMILLLIVTIAVATGVSFMFSRIDRGPLIRTTIL
;
A
#
# COMPACT_ATOMS: atom_id res chain seq x y z
N MET A 1 6.62 -26.56 -27.38
CA MET A 1 6.92 -25.25 -26.76
C MET A 1 7.21 -24.16 -27.78
N LEU A 2 8.15 -24.33 -28.70
CA LEU A 2 8.46 -23.32 -29.73
C LEU A 2 7.24 -22.93 -30.59
N ALA A 3 6.48 -23.91 -31.10
CA ALA A 3 5.25 -23.65 -31.86
C ALA A 3 4.20 -22.84 -31.07
N TYR A 4 4.11 -23.05 -29.75
CA TYR A 4 3.22 -22.29 -28.88
C TYR A 4 3.69 -20.85 -28.70
N ILE A 5 4.99 -20.64 -28.48
CA ILE A 5 5.58 -19.30 -28.35
C ILE A 5 5.39 -18.51 -29.65
N VAL A 6 5.70 -19.10 -30.80
CA VAL A 6 5.52 -18.46 -32.11
C VAL A 6 4.05 -18.10 -32.34
N ARG A 7 3.11 -19.01 -32.07
CA ARG A 7 1.67 -18.72 -32.16
C ARG A 7 1.29 -17.53 -31.28
N ARG A 8 1.79 -17.47 -30.05
CA ARG A 8 1.47 -16.40 -29.09
C ARG A 8 2.08 -15.06 -29.50
N LEU A 9 3.31 -15.05 -29.98
CA LEU A 9 3.96 -13.85 -30.55
C LEU A 9 3.23 -13.35 -31.80
N GLY A 10 2.76 -14.26 -32.66
CA GLY A 10 1.93 -13.90 -33.82
C GLY A 10 0.62 -13.23 -33.40
N VAL A 11 -0.10 -13.80 -32.43
CA VAL A 11 -1.34 -13.21 -31.90
C VAL A 11 -1.06 -11.84 -31.27
N LEU A 12 0.02 -11.68 -30.51
CA LEU A 12 0.43 -10.39 -29.94
C LEU A 12 0.71 -9.35 -31.02
N GLY A 13 1.40 -9.74 -32.10
CA GLY A 13 1.66 -8.87 -33.25
C GLY A 13 0.37 -8.38 -33.91
N VAL A 14 -0.59 -9.28 -34.12
CA VAL A 14 -1.90 -8.93 -34.70
C VAL A 14 -2.68 -7.99 -33.78
N ILE A 15 -2.70 -8.27 -32.47
CA ILE A 15 -3.37 -7.40 -31.48
C ILE A 15 -2.70 -6.02 -31.44
N LEU A 16 -1.38 -5.96 -31.41
CA LEU A 16 -0.63 -4.71 -31.38
C LEU A 16 -0.89 -3.89 -32.65
N PHE A 17 -0.85 -4.51 -33.82
CA PHE A 17 -1.16 -3.86 -35.08
C PHE A 17 -2.61 -3.37 -35.13
N GLY A 18 -3.58 -4.23 -34.80
CA GLY A 18 -5.00 -3.88 -34.84
C GLY A 18 -5.35 -2.76 -33.85
N SER A 19 -4.89 -2.87 -32.61
CA SER A 19 -5.13 -1.85 -31.57
C SER A 19 -4.47 -0.52 -31.91
N SER A 20 -3.20 -0.51 -32.33
CA SER A 20 -2.51 0.73 -32.72
C SER A 20 -3.14 1.37 -33.97
N PHE A 21 -3.54 0.58 -34.97
CA PHE A 21 -4.25 1.10 -36.14
C PHE A 21 -5.57 1.77 -35.76
N ILE A 22 -6.41 1.09 -34.97
CA ILE A 22 -7.69 1.63 -34.53
C ILE A 22 -7.48 2.88 -33.69
N LEU A 23 -6.58 2.84 -32.69
CA LEU A 23 -6.30 3.98 -31.82
C LEU A 23 -5.74 5.17 -32.59
N TYR A 24 -4.83 4.94 -33.53
CA TYR A 24 -4.29 6.01 -34.38
C TYR A 24 -5.39 6.70 -35.18
N ASN A 25 -6.25 5.92 -35.84
CA ASN A 25 -7.36 6.47 -36.62
C ASN A 25 -8.37 7.21 -35.73
N MET A 26 -8.73 6.64 -34.58
CA MET A 26 -9.61 7.32 -33.62
C MET A 26 -9.01 8.64 -33.13
N ALA A 27 -7.72 8.66 -32.77
CA ALA A 27 -7.03 9.87 -32.34
C ALA A 27 -6.95 10.91 -33.47
N ALA A 28 -6.70 10.47 -34.71
CA ALA A 28 -6.63 11.32 -35.88
C ALA A 28 -7.99 11.90 -36.31
N ILE A 29 -9.10 11.19 -36.04
CA ILE A 29 -10.45 11.64 -36.37
C ILE A 29 -11.04 12.51 -35.24
N ALA A 30 -10.83 12.12 -33.99
CA ALA A 30 -11.38 12.83 -32.83
C ALA A 30 -10.54 14.05 -32.44
N GLY A 31 -9.24 14.04 -32.74
CA GLY A 31 -8.33 15.14 -32.45
C GLY A 31 -8.14 16.09 -33.64
N ASP A 32 -7.83 17.35 -33.34
CA ASP A 32 -7.46 18.36 -34.33
C ASP A 32 -6.23 19.16 -33.84
N PRO A 33 -5.01 18.80 -34.28
CA PRO A 33 -3.77 19.42 -33.79
C PRO A 33 -3.64 20.90 -34.17
N ILE A 34 -4.41 21.38 -35.14
CA ILE A 34 -4.44 22.78 -35.60
C ILE A 34 -5.75 23.48 -35.25
N GLY A 35 -6.61 22.86 -34.45
CA GLY A 35 -7.94 23.39 -34.11
C GLY A 35 -7.88 24.73 -33.38
N GLU A 36 -6.98 24.86 -32.41
CA GLU A 36 -6.77 26.12 -31.68
C GLU A 36 -6.27 27.25 -32.61
N LEU A 37 -5.39 26.91 -33.57
CA LEU A 37 -4.88 27.89 -34.54
C LEU A 37 -5.95 28.37 -35.51
N ARG A 38 -6.92 27.51 -35.87
CA ARG A 38 -8.08 27.89 -36.71
C ARG A 38 -8.99 28.91 -36.02
N LEU A 39 -9.02 28.92 -34.69
CA LEU A 39 -9.79 29.86 -33.88
C LEU A 39 -9.01 31.14 -33.55
N SER A 40 -7.71 31.19 -33.85
CA SER A 40 -6.86 32.34 -33.60
C SER A 40 -7.02 33.43 -34.67
N ASN A 41 -7.06 34.69 -34.25
CA ASN A 41 -7.09 35.86 -35.14
C ASN A 41 -5.69 36.39 -35.49
N ASP A 42 -4.62 35.74 -35.02
CA ASP A 42 -3.24 36.12 -35.31
C ASP A 42 -2.92 35.90 -36.80
N PRO A 43 -2.43 36.91 -37.54
CA PRO A 43 -1.94 36.73 -38.91
C PRO A 43 -0.90 35.61 -39.07
N ALA A 44 -0.08 35.35 -38.03
CA ALA A 44 0.91 34.28 -38.01
C ALA A 44 0.29 32.87 -37.94
N ALA A 45 -0.96 32.74 -37.47
CA ALA A 45 -1.64 31.47 -37.35
C ALA A 45 -1.83 30.77 -38.71
N LYS A 46 -2.04 31.54 -39.79
CA LYS A 46 -2.20 30.99 -41.15
C LYS A 46 -0.94 30.27 -41.61
N GLN A 47 0.23 30.87 -41.37
CA GLN A 47 1.50 30.26 -41.73
C GLN A 47 1.77 29.00 -40.87
N ALA A 48 1.53 29.10 -39.56
CA ALA A 48 1.69 27.97 -38.64
C ALA A 48 0.79 26.77 -39.01
N ILE A 49 -0.44 27.02 -39.48
CA ILE A 49 -1.35 25.97 -39.96
C ILE A 49 -0.75 25.25 -41.17
N ILE A 50 -0.21 25.99 -42.15
CA ILE A 50 0.41 25.39 -43.36
C ILE A 50 1.62 24.55 -42.97
N ASP A 51 2.50 25.11 -42.13
CA ASP A 51 3.73 24.43 -41.70
C ASP A 51 3.41 23.14 -40.92
N LEU A 52 2.44 23.19 -40.01
CA LEU A 52 2.00 22.01 -39.24
C LEU A 52 1.24 21.00 -40.10
N THR A 53 0.45 21.45 -41.07
CA THR A 53 -0.25 20.57 -42.01
C THR A 53 0.75 19.73 -42.80
N LEU A 54 1.79 20.36 -43.34
CA LEU A 54 2.85 19.66 -44.07
C LEU A 54 3.68 18.76 -43.16
N ARG A 55 4.06 19.27 -41.99
CA ARG A 55 4.91 18.53 -41.04
C ARG A 55 4.23 17.28 -40.47
N LEU A 56 2.95 17.37 -40.16
CA LEU A 56 2.16 16.28 -39.60
C LEU A 56 1.39 15.48 -40.65
N GLN A 57 1.53 15.82 -41.94
CA GLN A 57 0.82 15.19 -43.06
C GLN A 57 -0.70 15.19 -42.86
N LEU A 58 -1.26 16.33 -42.43
CA LEU A 58 -2.70 16.43 -42.12
C LEU A 58 -3.59 16.33 -43.36
N ASP A 59 -3.00 16.51 -44.54
CA ASP A 59 -3.59 16.33 -45.87
C ASP A 59 -3.73 14.84 -46.29
N VAL A 60 -2.98 13.93 -45.65
CA VAL A 60 -3.06 12.50 -45.92
C VAL A 60 -4.19 11.86 -45.10
N PRO A 61 -5.07 11.03 -45.71
CA PRO A 61 -6.10 10.31 -44.98
C PRO A 61 -5.52 9.49 -43.81
N PRO A 62 -6.16 9.48 -42.62
CA PRO A 62 -5.63 8.83 -41.44
C PRO A 62 -5.17 7.37 -41.61
N PRO A 63 -5.88 6.49 -42.36
CA PRO A 63 -5.43 5.12 -42.57
C PRO A 63 -4.08 5.04 -43.31
N LEU A 64 -3.86 5.89 -44.31
CA LEU A 64 -2.61 5.93 -45.08
C LEU A 64 -1.48 6.53 -44.25
N ARG A 65 -1.80 7.61 -43.50
CA ARG A 65 -0.85 8.27 -42.61
C ARG A 65 -0.32 7.35 -41.52
N TYR A 66 -1.17 6.44 -41.01
CA TYR A 66 -0.73 5.38 -40.10
C TYR A 66 0.38 4.51 -40.71
N PHE A 67 0.26 4.09 -41.98
CA PHE A 67 1.30 3.26 -42.61
C PHE A 67 2.61 4.02 -42.83
N ILE A 68 2.55 5.33 -43.05
CA ILE A 68 3.74 6.20 -43.11
C ILE A 68 4.42 6.24 -41.74
N TRP A 69 3.66 6.45 -40.67
CA TRP A 69 4.17 6.38 -39.30
C TRP A 69 4.72 4.99 -38.95
N LEU A 70 4.00 3.92 -39.30
CA LEU A 70 4.40 2.54 -39.06
C LEU A 70 5.72 2.21 -39.75
N LYS A 71 5.96 2.73 -40.96
CA LYS A 71 7.24 2.59 -41.66
C LYS A 71 8.40 3.18 -40.85
N GLY A 72 8.19 4.34 -40.21
CA GLY A 72 9.17 4.95 -39.30
C GLY A 72 9.44 4.08 -38.07
N VAL A 73 8.37 3.54 -37.46
CA VAL A 73 8.46 2.64 -36.30
C VAL A 73 9.21 1.35 -36.64
N LEU A 74 8.89 0.74 -37.79
CA LEU A 74 9.57 -0.46 -38.31
C LEU A 74 11.05 -0.21 -38.64
N GLY A 75 11.47 1.04 -38.75
CA GLY A 75 12.87 1.43 -38.81
C GLY A 75 13.70 0.93 -37.62
N ILE A 76 13.07 0.52 -36.51
CA ILE A 76 13.73 -0.15 -35.37
C ILE A 76 14.52 -1.39 -35.79
N PHE A 77 14.04 -2.15 -36.78
CA PHE A 77 14.74 -3.35 -37.27
C PHE A 77 16.01 -3.03 -38.06
N VAL A 78 16.19 -1.78 -38.48
CA VAL A 78 17.32 -1.28 -39.28
C VAL A 78 18.14 -0.24 -38.49
N GLY A 79 17.85 -0.07 -37.19
CA GLY A 79 18.53 0.90 -36.32
C GLY A 79 18.16 2.38 -36.59
N LYS A 80 17.10 2.64 -37.35
CA LYS A 80 16.58 3.98 -37.67
C LYS A 80 15.14 4.13 -37.18
N ALA A 81 14.92 3.89 -35.90
CA ALA A 81 13.58 3.95 -35.32
C ALA A 81 13.08 5.40 -35.25
N ASP A 82 11.94 5.68 -35.87
CA ASP A 82 11.27 6.97 -35.78
C ASP A 82 9.80 6.79 -35.36
N PHE A 83 9.50 7.18 -34.12
CA PHE A 83 8.15 7.11 -33.56
C PHE A 83 7.39 8.44 -33.69
N GLY A 84 8.02 9.46 -34.28
CA GLY A 84 7.53 10.83 -34.33
C GLY A 84 7.87 11.65 -33.09
N LEU A 85 7.26 12.84 -33.02
CA LEU A 85 7.47 13.83 -31.97
C LEU A 85 6.21 14.05 -31.15
N THR A 86 6.38 14.44 -29.88
CA THR A 86 5.30 14.89 -29.01
C THR A 86 4.78 16.27 -29.44
N ARG A 87 3.69 16.74 -28.81
CA ARG A 87 3.18 18.11 -29.01
C ARG A 87 4.25 19.16 -28.68
N ASP A 88 5.11 18.87 -27.72
CA ASP A 88 6.21 19.73 -27.26
C ASP A 88 7.52 19.49 -28.04
N ASN A 89 7.43 18.86 -29.21
CA ASN A 89 8.55 18.64 -30.12
C ASN A 89 9.66 17.72 -29.57
N MET A 90 9.35 16.87 -28.60
CA MET A 90 10.27 15.89 -28.03
C MET A 90 10.14 14.53 -28.72
N SER A 91 11.22 13.74 -28.75
CA SER A 91 11.17 12.39 -29.32
C SER A 91 10.23 11.48 -28.52
N VAL A 92 9.23 10.90 -29.19
CA VAL A 92 8.29 9.94 -28.58
C VAL A 92 9.02 8.70 -28.07
N PHE A 93 10.08 8.27 -28.76
CA PHE A 93 10.90 7.14 -28.34
C PHE A 93 11.53 7.39 -26.96
N ASN A 94 12.01 8.61 -26.71
CA ASN A 94 12.61 8.98 -25.44
C ASN A 94 11.57 8.94 -24.31
N GLU A 95 10.37 9.49 -24.53
CA GLU A 95 9.26 9.42 -23.55
C GLU A 95 8.87 7.97 -23.23
N ILE A 96 8.70 7.12 -24.26
CA ILE A 96 8.36 5.71 -24.08
C ILE A 96 9.45 4.99 -23.30
N SER A 97 10.74 5.20 -23.64
CA SER A 97 11.85 4.56 -22.94
C SER A 97 11.97 4.96 -21.47
N GLN A 98 11.54 6.17 -21.10
CA GLN A 98 11.45 6.60 -19.69
C GLN A 98 10.22 6.00 -18.99
N ALA A 99 9.10 5.85 -19.68
CA ALA A 99 7.85 5.33 -19.12
C ALA A 99 7.83 3.80 -18.94
N ILE A 100 8.51 3.05 -19.81
CA ILE A 100 8.55 1.57 -19.76
C ILE A 100 9.07 1.06 -18.41
N PRO A 101 10.24 1.49 -17.90
CA PRO A 101 10.75 1.02 -16.60
C PRO A 101 9.79 1.31 -15.43
N ILE A 102 9.11 2.45 -15.47
CA ILE A 102 8.12 2.83 -14.45
C ILE A 102 6.94 1.86 -14.49
N THR A 103 6.41 1.59 -15.68
CA THR A 103 5.30 0.65 -15.87
C THR A 103 5.68 -0.75 -15.43
N ILE A 104 6.88 -1.24 -15.81
CA ILE A 104 7.38 -2.55 -15.39
C ILE A 104 7.47 -2.64 -13.87
N ARG A 105 8.03 -1.61 -13.21
CA ARG A 105 8.14 -1.57 -11.75
C ARG A 105 6.76 -1.64 -11.09
N LEU A 106 5.82 -0.81 -11.54
CA LEU A 106 4.46 -0.77 -11.00
C LEU A 106 3.71 -2.08 -11.20
N VAL A 107 3.70 -2.62 -12.43
CA VAL A 107 3.01 -3.88 -12.76
C VAL A 107 3.61 -5.05 -12.00
N THR A 108 4.94 -5.12 -11.90
CA THR A 108 5.62 -6.21 -11.18
C THR A 108 5.29 -6.17 -9.70
N THR A 109 5.40 -5.00 -9.05
CA THR A 109 5.06 -4.85 -7.64
C THR A 109 3.58 -5.15 -7.39
N ALA A 110 2.67 -4.62 -8.22
CA ALA A 110 1.24 -4.88 -8.10
C ALA A 110 0.92 -6.37 -8.27
N THR A 111 1.58 -7.06 -9.22
CA THR A 111 1.38 -8.49 -9.46
C THR A 111 1.84 -9.33 -8.27
N ILE A 112 3.00 -9.03 -7.69
CA ILE A 112 3.51 -9.74 -6.50
C ILE A 112 2.52 -9.59 -5.35
N VAL A 113 2.07 -8.36 -5.08
CA VAL A 113 1.09 -8.09 -4.03
C VAL A 113 -0.23 -8.81 -4.30
N ALA A 114 -0.72 -8.79 -5.55
CA ALA A 114 -1.94 -9.48 -5.95
C ALA A 114 -1.84 -11.00 -5.80
N ILE A 115 -0.69 -11.60 -6.11
CA ILE A 115 -0.43 -13.03 -5.90
C ILE A 115 -0.47 -13.37 -4.41
N VAL A 116 0.27 -12.62 -3.58
CA VAL A 116 0.34 -12.89 -2.14
C VAL A 116 -1.04 -12.76 -1.49
N LEU A 117 -1.75 -11.66 -1.75
CA LEU A 117 -3.08 -11.43 -1.18
C LEU A 117 -4.13 -12.38 -1.77
N GLY A 118 -4.11 -12.58 -3.09
CA GLY A 118 -5.06 -13.44 -3.80
C GLY A 118 -4.95 -14.90 -3.37
N ILE A 119 -3.73 -15.42 -3.22
CA ILE A 119 -3.51 -16.78 -2.72
C ILE A 119 -3.92 -16.88 -1.25
N ALA A 120 -3.52 -15.94 -0.39
CA ALA A 120 -3.87 -15.99 1.05
C ALA A 120 -5.40 -15.94 1.27
N LEU A 121 -6.09 -15.02 0.59
CA LEU A 121 -7.54 -14.89 0.67
C LEU A 121 -8.25 -16.07 0.01
N GLY A 122 -7.74 -16.57 -1.13
CA GLY A 122 -8.29 -17.74 -1.82
C GLY A 122 -8.20 -19.02 -0.98
N ILE A 123 -7.04 -19.30 -0.38
CA ILE A 123 -6.83 -20.47 0.49
C ILE A 123 -7.72 -20.35 1.73
N THR A 124 -7.78 -19.19 2.37
CA THR A 124 -8.60 -19.00 3.58
C THR A 124 -10.10 -19.12 3.30
N SER A 125 -10.59 -18.64 2.15
CA SER A 125 -11.96 -18.84 1.69
C SER A 125 -12.25 -20.33 1.48
N ALA A 126 -11.37 -21.04 0.78
CA ALA A 126 -11.52 -22.47 0.49
C ALA A 126 -11.52 -23.35 1.76
N LEU A 127 -10.65 -23.06 2.73
CA LEU A 127 -10.61 -23.78 4.01
C LEU A 127 -11.84 -23.49 4.90
N ARG A 128 -12.51 -22.35 4.68
CA ARG A 128 -13.69 -21.92 5.45
C ARG A 128 -14.93 -21.84 4.55
N GLN A 129 -15.11 -22.84 3.70
CA GLN A 129 -16.22 -22.91 2.75
C GLN A 129 -17.59 -22.74 3.44
N TYR A 130 -18.51 -22.03 2.79
CA TYR A 130 -19.87 -21.76 3.27
C TYR A 130 -19.95 -20.96 4.57
N THR A 131 -18.86 -20.32 4.99
CA THR A 131 -18.86 -19.40 6.13
C THR A 131 -19.17 -17.98 5.69
N ARG A 132 -19.50 -17.11 6.66
CA ARG A 132 -19.71 -15.67 6.38
C ARG A 132 -18.49 -15.01 5.76
N PHE A 133 -17.29 -15.47 6.13
CA PHE A 133 -16.04 -14.99 5.55
C PHE A 133 -15.97 -15.32 4.06
N ASP A 134 -16.28 -16.56 3.69
CA ASP A 134 -16.30 -17.03 2.29
C ASP A 134 -17.28 -16.23 1.43
N TYR A 135 -18.52 -16.06 1.90
CA TYR A 135 -19.52 -15.23 1.20
C TYR A 135 -19.09 -13.76 1.09
N SER A 136 -18.50 -13.18 2.15
CA SER A 136 -18.04 -11.78 2.12
C SER A 136 -16.88 -11.58 1.17
N MET A 137 -15.87 -12.46 1.20
CA MET A 137 -14.71 -12.39 0.32
C MET A 137 -15.10 -12.57 -1.14
N THR A 138 -15.98 -13.54 -1.41
CA THR A 138 -16.54 -13.76 -2.75
C THR A 138 -17.31 -12.53 -3.25
N PHE A 139 -18.15 -11.92 -2.40
CA PHE A 139 -18.83 -10.68 -2.74
C PHE A 139 -17.87 -9.54 -3.09
N PHE A 140 -16.84 -9.31 -2.27
CA PHE A 140 -15.85 -8.25 -2.54
C PHE A 140 -15.02 -8.54 -3.80
N ALA A 141 -14.66 -9.80 -4.05
CA ALA A 141 -13.95 -10.19 -5.26
C ALA A 141 -14.80 -9.89 -6.51
N PHE A 142 -16.09 -10.26 -6.51
CA PHE A 142 -17.00 -9.93 -7.61
C PHE A 142 -17.21 -8.43 -7.74
N LEU A 143 -17.43 -7.72 -6.64
CA LEU A 143 -17.59 -6.27 -6.67
C LEU A 143 -16.39 -5.60 -7.32
N LEU A 144 -15.17 -5.87 -6.86
CA LEU A 144 -13.96 -5.28 -7.41
C LEU A 144 -13.71 -5.67 -8.86
N TYR A 145 -14.08 -6.90 -9.25
CA TYR A 145 -13.96 -7.37 -10.64
C TYR A 145 -14.97 -6.70 -11.59
N SER A 146 -16.18 -6.41 -11.11
CA SER A 146 -17.24 -5.80 -11.92
C SER A 146 -17.12 -4.28 -12.06
N LEU A 147 -16.29 -3.63 -11.25
CA LEU A 147 -16.14 -2.17 -11.28
C LEU A 147 -15.27 -1.71 -12.47
N PRO A 148 -15.68 -0.64 -13.19
CA PRO A 148 -14.84 -0.05 -14.22
C PRO A 148 -13.52 0.45 -13.65
N ILE A 149 -12.39 0.08 -14.28
CA ILE A 149 -11.07 0.38 -13.72
C ILE A 149 -10.79 1.87 -13.56
N PHE A 150 -11.27 2.70 -14.50
CA PHE A 150 -11.13 4.16 -14.40
C PHE A 150 -11.87 4.72 -13.20
N TRP A 151 -13.04 4.16 -12.86
CA TRP A 151 -13.84 4.60 -11.73
C TRP A 151 -13.11 4.28 -10.41
N VAL A 152 -12.57 3.06 -10.30
CA VAL A 152 -11.74 2.66 -9.15
C VAL A 152 -10.51 3.57 -9.04
N ALA A 153 -9.83 3.87 -10.14
CA ALA A 153 -8.67 4.76 -10.13
C ALA A 153 -9.02 6.18 -9.62
N VAL A 154 -10.16 6.74 -10.04
CA VAL A 154 -10.63 8.05 -9.57
C VAL A 154 -10.97 8.01 -8.08
N LEU A 155 -11.63 6.95 -7.60
CA LEU A 155 -11.92 6.80 -6.17
C LEU A 155 -10.64 6.66 -5.34
N LEU A 156 -9.67 5.86 -5.80
CA LEU A 156 -8.38 5.74 -5.12
C LEU A 156 -7.66 7.09 -5.09
N LYS A 157 -7.65 7.84 -6.20
CA LYS A 157 -7.10 9.20 -6.21
C LYS A 157 -7.78 10.10 -5.17
N GLN A 158 -9.11 10.13 -5.14
CA GLN A 158 -9.86 11.00 -4.24
C GLN A 158 -9.68 10.61 -2.77
N PHE A 159 -9.89 9.35 -2.44
CA PHE A 159 -9.98 8.89 -1.05
C PHE A 159 -8.65 8.42 -0.47
N LEU A 160 -7.78 7.80 -1.28
CA LEU A 160 -6.50 7.26 -0.82
C LEU A 160 -5.34 8.22 -1.01
N ALA A 161 -5.34 9.07 -2.04
CA ALA A 161 -4.27 10.05 -2.25
C ALA A 161 -4.63 11.42 -1.66
N ILE A 162 -5.68 12.08 -2.18
CA ILE A 162 -6.01 13.47 -1.81
C ILE A 162 -6.44 13.55 -0.35
N ARG A 163 -7.49 12.84 0.06
CA ARG A 163 -7.99 12.91 1.44
C ARG A 163 -7.00 12.37 2.47
N PHE A 164 -6.12 11.45 2.08
CA PHE A 164 -5.05 11.00 2.97
C PHE A 164 -4.01 12.10 3.16
N ASN A 165 -3.64 12.82 2.10
CA ASN A 165 -2.77 13.99 2.20
C ASN A 165 -3.41 15.11 3.05
N ASP A 166 -4.72 15.34 2.91
CA ASP A 166 -5.47 16.27 3.75
C ASP A 166 -5.51 15.84 5.23
N PHE A 167 -5.56 14.52 5.49
CA PHE A 167 -5.43 13.99 6.84
C PHE A 167 -4.02 14.19 7.39
N LEU A 168 -2.97 14.08 6.56
CA LEU A 168 -1.60 14.36 7.01
C LEU A 168 -1.42 15.84 7.36
N SER A 169 -2.05 16.77 6.64
CA SER A 169 -2.01 18.20 6.95
C SER A 169 -2.86 18.57 8.16
N HIS A 170 -4.04 17.94 8.32
CA HIS A 170 -4.92 18.09 9.47
C HIS A 170 -5.14 16.74 10.15
N SER A 171 -4.16 16.36 10.98
CA SER A 171 -4.02 15.03 11.61
C SER A 171 -5.04 14.78 12.73
N THR A 172 -6.32 14.93 12.41
CA THR A 172 -7.43 14.59 13.30
C THR A 172 -8.36 13.64 12.59
N VAL A 173 -8.79 12.59 13.30
CA VAL A 173 -9.74 11.63 12.74
C VAL A 173 -11.14 12.14 13.05
N HIS A 174 -11.82 12.64 12.01
CA HIS A 174 -13.19 13.14 12.13
C HIS A 174 -14.12 12.06 12.70
N ARG A 175 -15.14 12.47 13.48
CA ARG A 175 -16.05 11.53 14.19
C ARG A 175 -16.74 10.54 13.26
N ASN A 176 -17.10 10.95 12.05
CA ASN A 176 -17.68 10.07 11.03
C ASN A 176 -16.70 8.98 10.57
N SER A 177 -15.41 9.32 10.45
CA SER A 177 -14.35 8.36 10.11
C SER A 177 -14.10 7.38 11.26
N VAL A 178 -14.16 7.84 12.52
CA VAL A 178 -14.10 6.94 13.69
C VAL A 178 -15.23 5.91 13.66
N LEU A 179 -16.47 6.34 13.42
CA LEU A 179 -17.61 5.44 13.31
C LEU A 179 -17.41 4.43 12.17
N LEU A 180 -17.06 4.91 10.97
CA LEU A 180 -16.80 4.03 9.83
C LEU A 180 -15.70 3.00 10.11
N LEU A 181 -14.54 3.44 10.61
CA LEU A 181 -13.39 2.57 10.87
C LEU A 181 -13.68 1.57 12.01
N SER A 182 -14.41 1.99 13.04
CA SER A 182 -14.82 1.09 14.12
C SER A 182 -15.77 -0.01 13.64
N LEU A 183 -16.74 0.32 12.78
CA LEU A 183 -17.64 -0.66 12.17
C LEU A 183 -16.89 -1.60 11.23
N LEU A 184 -15.99 -1.09 10.39
CA LEU A 184 -15.19 -1.91 9.49
C LEU A 184 -14.29 -2.88 10.28
N SER A 185 -13.62 -2.40 11.33
CA SER A 185 -12.82 -3.24 12.22
C SER A 185 -13.66 -4.31 12.92
N ALA A 186 -14.86 -3.95 13.37
CA ALA A 186 -15.80 -4.86 14.00
C ALA A 186 -16.29 -5.97 13.06
N ILE A 187 -16.63 -5.63 11.81
CA ILE A 187 -16.99 -6.61 10.78
C ILE A 187 -15.82 -7.53 10.50
N PHE A 188 -14.61 -6.98 10.34
CA PHE A 188 -13.41 -7.74 10.05
C PHE A 188 -13.09 -8.76 11.16
N TRP A 189 -12.94 -8.29 12.40
CA TRP A 189 -12.64 -9.16 13.55
C TRP A 189 -13.77 -10.12 13.87
N GLY A 190 -15.02 -9.64 13.77
CA GLY A 190 -16.20 -10.47 13.93
C GLY A 190 -16.23 -11.62 12.92
N SER A 191 -15.90 -11.36 11.66
CA SER A 191 -15.89 -12.38 10.60
C SER A 191 -14.74 -13.38 10.74
N ILE A 192 -13.58 -12.94 11.25
CA ILE A 192 -12.40 -13.80 11.43
C ILE A 192 -12.57 -14.75 12.62
N PHE A 193 -12.97 -14.25 13.78
CA PHE A 193 -12.95 -15.02 15.02
C PHE A 193 -14.27 -15.74 15.32
N SER A 194 -15.37 -15.36 14.67
CA SER A 194 -16.68 -15.87 15.07
C SER A 194 -17.22 -16.95 14.16
N ARG A 195 -17.44 -18.13 14.74
CA ARG A 195 -18.13 -19.25 14.09
C ARG A 195 -19.65 -19.22 14.28
N VAL A 196 -20.14 -18.66 15.41
CA VAL A 196 -21.55 -18.66 15.83
C VAL A 196 -22.08 -17.21 15.96
N ARG A 197 -23.40 -17.00 15.78
CA ARG A 197 -24.04 -15.66 15.87
C ARG A 197 -23.75 -14.93 17.18
N LYS A 198 -23.77 -15.63 18.31
CA LYS A 198 -23.50 -15.03 19.63
C LYS A 198 -22.07 -14.48 19.71
N THR A 199 -21.08 -15.28 19.34
CA THR A 199 -19.66 -14.87 19.33
C THR A 199 -19.43 -13.72 18.35
N PHE A 200 -20.14 -13.70 17.22
CA PHE A 200 -20.07 -12.61 16.24
C PHE A 200 -20.47 -11.27 16.85
N TRP A 201 -21.63 -11.19 17.50
CA TRP A 201 -22.08 -9.92 18.09
C TRP A 201 -21.20 -9.48 19.26
N ILE A 202 -20.69 -10.42 20.06
CA ILE A 202 -19.76 -10.10 21.15
C ILE A 202 -18.45 -9.52 20.61
N THR A 203 -17.83 -10.19 19.63
CA THR A 203 -16.58 -9.72 19.01
C THR A 203 -16.78 -8.44 18.20
N PHE A 204 -17.94 -8.28 17.55
CA PHE A 204 -18.29 -7.06 16.83
C PHE A 204 -18.38 -5.87 17.78
N VAL A 205 -19.15 -5.99 18.88
CA VAL A 205 -19.32 -4.89 19.84
C VAL A 205 -18.00 -4.58 20.54
N SER A 206 -17.24 -5.59 20.95
CA SER A 206 -15.95 -5.38 21.62
C SER A 206 -14.92 -4.73 20.70
N ALA A 207 -14.84 -5.16 19.44
CA ALA A 207 -13.95 -4.55 18.45
C ALA A 207 -14.40 -3.13 18.09
N ALA A 208 -15.70 -2.89 17.86
CA ALA A 208 -16.21 -1.55 17.56
C ALA A 208 -15.89 -0.57 18.70
N LEU A 209 -16.20 -0.94 19.94
CA LEU A 209 -15.92 -0.10 21.11
C LEU A 209 -14.42 0.08 21.33
N GLY A 210 -13.63 -0.98 21.18
CA GLY A 210 -12.18 -0.93 21.31
C GLY A 210 -11.55 0.01 20.29
N THR A 211 -11.89 -0.14 19.02
CA THR A 211 -11.38 0.71 17.93
C THR A 211 -11.86 2.14 18.07
N ALA A 212 -13.14 2.38 18.36
CA ALA A 212 -13.67 3.73 18.55
C ALA A 212 -13.00 4.44 19.73
N SER A 213 -12.89 3.76 20.87
CA SER A 213 -12.24 4.31 22.07
C SER A 213 -10.77 4.63 21.79
N LEU A 214 -10.05 3.74 21.11
CA LEU A 214 -8.66 3.95 20.74
C LEU A 214 -8.49 5.16 19.81
N LEU A 215 -9.28 5.26 18.74
CA LEU A 215 -9.18 6.37 17.80
C LEU A 215 -9.55 7.71 18.45
N LEU A 216 -10.59 7.74 19.29
CA LEU A 216 -10.97 8.95 20.04
C LEU A 216 -9.88 9.34 21.05
N PHE A 217 -9.31 8.37 21.76
CA PHE A 217 -8.22 8.60 22.69
C PHE A 217 -6.97 9.15 21.98
N MET A 218 -6.61 8.59 20.82
CA MET A 218 -5.51 9.07 19.99
C MET A 218 -5.74 10.50 19.49
N ASN A 219 -6.98 10.85 19.14
CA ASN A 219 -7.34 12.21 18.74
C ASN A 219 -7.18 13.21 19.89
N GLN A 220 -7.56 12.84 21.11
CA GLN A 220 -7.39 13.68 22.31
C GLN A 220 -5.93 13.86 22.71
N LEU A 221 -5.08 12.88 22.42
CA LEU A 221 -3.64 12.96 22.68
C LEU A 221 -2.84 13.67 21.59
N GLU A 222 -3.52 14.16 20.54
CA GLU A 222 -2.88 14.69 19.33
C GLU A 222 -1.82 13.72 18.77
N TRP A 223 -2.04 12.41 18.93
CA TRP A 223 -1.02 11.42 18.62
C TRP A 223 -0.67 11.40 17.13
N TYR A 224 -1.62 11.77 16.26
CA TYR A 224 -1.42 11.82 14.82
C TYR A 224 -0.53 12.99 14.37
N THR A 225 -0.48 14.10 15.11
CA THR A 225 0.44 15.22 14.84
C THR A 225 1.79 14.97 15.50
N ASN A 226 1.78 14.45 16.74
CA ASN A 226 2.97 14.20 17.54
C ASN A 226 2.97 12.75 18.06
N PRO A 227 3.37 11.77 17.24
CA PRO A 227 3.37 10.37 17.64
C PRO A 227 4.41 10.14 18.72
N ARG A 228 3.95 10.16 19.98
CA ARG A 228 4.74 9.84 21.17
C ARG A 228 4.06 8.77 22.00
N LEU A 229 4.81 7.73 22.37
CA LEU A 229 4.37 6.77 23.37
C LEU A 229 4.67 7.38 24.74
N GLY A 230 3.67 8.04 25.34
CA GLY A 230 3.81 8.59 26.69
C GLY A 230 4.09 7.50 27.74
N PRO A 231 4.54 7.86 28.95
CA PRO A 231 4.93 6.91 29.99
C PRO A 231 3.79 5.95 30.36
N ILE A 232 2.55 6.45 30.44
CA ILE A 232 1.35 5.66 30.73
C ILE A 232 1.10 4.62 29.63
N THR A 233 1.21 5.04 28.37
CA THR A 233 1.00 4.17 27.21
C THR A 233 2.06 3.07 27.17
N VAL A 234 3.34 3.42 27.37
CA VAL A 234 4.44 2.46 27.47
C VAL A 234 4.16 1.46 28.58
N PHE A 235 3.77 1.92 29.77
CA PHE A 235 3.48 1.06 30.90
C PHE A 235 2.33 0.06 30.62
N ILE A 236 1.22 0.53 30.04
CA ILE A 236 0.08 -0.35 29.68
C ILE A 236 0.53 -1.43 28.68
N PHE A 237 1.29 -1.05 27.64
CA PHE A 237 1.82 -2.01 26.68
C PHE A 237 2.81 -2.98 27.31
N SER A 238 3.74 -2.49 28.14
CA SER A 238 4.72 -3.34 28.83
C SER A 238 4.04 -4.34 29.76
N VAL A 239 2.99 -3.95 30.49
CA VAL A 239 2.18 -4.88 31.30
C VAL A 239 1.47 -5.91 30.42
N GLY A 240 0.85 -5.47 29.31
CA GLY A 240 0.20 -6.38 28.36
C GLY A 240 1.16 -7.40 27.74
N ILE A 241 2.35 -6.95 27.35
CA ILE A 241 3.44 -7.81 26.84
C ILE A 241 3.89 -8.78 27.93
N ALA A 242 4.11 -8.31 29.16
CA ALA A 242 4.50 -9.18 30.28
C ALA A 242 3.48 -10.31 30.51
N PHE A 243 2.17 -10.03 30.48
CA PHE A 243 1.13 -11.06 30.55
C PHE A 243 1.17 -11.99 29.33
N GLY A 244 1.28 -11.44 28.12
CA GLY A 244 1.27 -12.21 26.87
C GLY A 244 2.46 -13.16 26.75
N VAL A 245 3.67 -12.65 26.96
CA VAL A 245 4.93 -13.42 26.92
C VAL A 245 4.94 -14.48 28.03
N THR A 246 4.55 -14.13 29.25
CA THR A 246 4.47 -15.11 30.35
C THR A 246 3.49 -16.23 30.00
N HIS A 247 2.30 -15.88 29.50
CA HIS A 247 1.29 -16.87 29.09
C HIS A 247 1.82 -17.80 27.99
N LEU A 248 2.47 -17.26 26.96
CA LEU A 248 2.97 -18.04 25.83
C LEU A 248 4.17 -18.93 26.17
N SER A 249 5.05 -18.47 27.07
CA SER A 249 6.31 -19.18 27.33
C SER A 249 6.24 -20.16 28.49
N VAL A 250 5.61 -19.81 29.61
CA VAL A 250 5.62 -20.65 30.84
C VAL A 250 4.23 -20.81 31.45
N GLY A 251 3.23 -20.10 30.93
CA GLY A 251 1.86 -20.09 31.44
C GLY A 251 1.67 -19.16 32.63
N LEU A 252 0.47 -18.61 32.79
CA LEU A 252 0.14 -17.64 33.85
C LEU A 252 0.09 -18.25 35.26
N SER A 253 0.14 -19.58 35.37
CA SER A 253 0.27 -20.28 36.65
C SER A 253 1.63 -20.03 37.31
N ASN A 254 2.66 -19.72 36.52
CA ASN A 254 4.00 -19.42 37.03
C ASN A 254 4.08 -17.96 37.53
N ARG A 255 3.77 -17.79 38.83
CA ARG A 255 3.75 -16.47 39.50
C ARG A 255 5.11 -15.79 39.52
N THR A 256 6.21 -16.53 39.65
CA THR A 256 7.56 -15.95 39.72
C THR A 256 7.98 -15.36 38.37
N ALA A 257 7.69 -16.04 37.26
CA ALA A 257 7.92 -15.51 35.92
C ALA A 257 7.04 -14.29 35.62
N LEU A 258 5.77 -14.32 36.05
CA LEU A 258 4.86 -13.19 35.90
C LEU A 258 5.37 -11.96 36.68
N TYR A 259 5.76 -12.12 37.94
CA TYR A 259 6.27 -11.01 38.76
C TYR A 259 7.58 -10.44 38.25
N SER A 260 8.48 -11.28 37.73
CA SER A 260 9.73 -10.85 37.07
C SER A 260 9.45 -10.00 35.83
N SER A 261 8.52 -10.43 34.98
CA SER A 261 8.14 -9.69 33.78
C SER A 261 7.39 -8.38 34.11
N LEU A 262 6.53 -8.39 35.14
CA LEU A 262 5.85 -7.19 35.63
C LEU A 262 6.81 -6.20 36.28
N THR A 263 7.87 -6.66 36.95
CA THR A 263 8.91 -5.76 37.48
C THR A 263 9.67 -5.06 36.35
N MET A 264 9.93 -5.74 35.24
CA MET A 264 10.48 -5.09 34.04
C MET A 264 9.53 -4.02 33.48
N ALA A 265 8.22 -4.27 33.46
CA ALA A 265 7.24 -3.25 33.03
C ALA A 265 7.26 -2.00 33.94
N VAL A 266 7.40 -2.18 35.26
CA VAL A 266 7.54 -1.07 36.21
C VAL A 266 8.88 -0.33 35.99
N LEU A 267 9.98 -1.07 35.81
CA LEU A 267 11.29 -0.48 35.52
C LEU A 267 11.28 0.35 34.23
N ALA A 268 10.58 -0.11 33.19
CA ALA A 268 10.41 0.65 31.95
C ALA A 268 9.71 2.00 32.18
N LEU A 269 8.71 2.04 33.07
CA LEU A 269 8.05 3.30 33.46
C LEU A 269 8.98 4.22 34.25
N VAL A 270 9.75 3.69 35.20
CA VAL A 270 10.69 4.46 36.03
C VAL A 270 11.81 5.07 35.19
N ILE A 271 12.34 4.29 34.24
CA ILE A 271 13.48 4.67 33.39
C ILE A 271 13.05 5.48 32.16
N TYR A 272 11.73 5.63 31.91
CA TYR A 272 11.18 6.33 30.75
C TYR A 272 11.76 7.74 30.55
N PHE A 273 11.74 8.59 31.57
CA PHE A 273 12.27 9.96 31.44
C PHE A 273 13.81 10.00 31.35
N PRO A 274 14.57 9.28 32.19
CA PRO A 274 16.02 9.23 32.08
C PRO A 274 16.51 8.77 30.70
N ILE A 275 15.91 7.72 30.14
CA ILE A 275 16.38 7.13 28.88
C ILE A 275 16.12 8.03 27.68
N GLN A 276 15.11 8.90 27.76
CA GLN A 276 14.76 9.81 26.68
C GLN A 276 15.89 10.81 26.37
N SER A 277 16.74 11.12 27.36
CA SER A 277 17.92 11.97 27.16
C SER A 277 19.01 11.31 26.27
N LEU A 278 19.00 9.98 26.15
CA LEU A 278 19.94 9.23 25.32
C LEU A 278 19.50 9.15 23.85
N PHE A 279 18.21 9.38 23.58
CA PHE A 279 17.63 9.35 22.23
C PHE A 279 17.55 10.78 21.66
N THR A 280 18.61 11.20 20.96
CA THR A 280 18.69 12.49 20.26
C THR A 280 18.80 12.27 18.75
N ALA A 281 18.68 13.34 17.94
CA ALA A 281 18.81 13.25 16.48
C ALA A 281 20.19 12.72 16.01
N GLN A 282 21.19 12.69 16.90
CA GLN A 282 22.54 12.21 16.65
C GLN A 282 22.78 10.80 17.19
N SER A 283 21.75 10.11 17.69
CA SER A 283 21.92 8.78 18.26
C SER A 283 22.45 7.79 17.22
N THR A 284 23.51 7.07 17.59
CA THR A 284 24.20 6.14 16.69
C THR A 284 23.68 4.71 16.85
N PHE A 285 23.87 3.88 15.81
CA PHE A 285 23.53 2.46 15.84
C PHE A 285 24.18 1.72 17.05
N TRP A 286 25.42 2.07 17.40
CA TRP A 286 26.14 1.47 18.53
C TRP A 286 25.52 1.81 19.89
N GLN A 287 24.95 3.01 20.05
CA GLN A 287 24.20 3.36 21.26
C GLN A 287 22.95 2.48 21.41
N MET A 288 22.26 2.16 20.31
CA MET A 288 21.12 1.24 20.35
C MET A 288 21.53 -0.19 20.76
N ILE A 289 22.67 -0.68 20.26
CA ILE A 289 23.22 -1.98 20.69
C ILE A 289 23.55 -1.98 22.18
N LEU A 290 24.20 -0.92 22.68
CA LEU A 290 24.54 -0.81 24.09
C LEU A 290 23.30 -0.81 24.98
N LEU A 291 22.25 -0.07 24.59
CA LEU A 291 20.98 -0.07 25.32
C LEU A 291 20.29 -1.44 25.32
N LEU A 292 20.37 -2.17 24.21
CA LEU A 292 19.85 -3.54 24.14
C LEU A 292 20.59 -4.47 25.11
N ILE A 293 21.93 -4.41 25.13
CA ILE A 293 22.76 -5.22 26.05
C ILE A 293 22.43 -4.88 27.50
N VAL A 294 22.33 -3.59 27.84
CA VAL A 294 21.95 -3.14 29.20
C VAL A 294 20.58 -3.66 29.57
N THR A 295 19.60 -3.61 28.66
CA THR A 295 18.24 -4.11 28.91
C THR A 295 18.24 -5.61 29.19
N ILE A 296 18.99 -6.40 28.41
CA ILE A 296 19.15 -7.86 28.64
C ILE A 296 19.81 -8.14 29.99
N ALA A 297 20.86 -7.39 30.34
CA ALA A 297 21.56 -7.54 31.62
C ALA A 297 20.63 -7.23 32.81
N VAL A 298 19.85 -6.15 32.72
CA VAL A 298 18.85 -5.78 33.74
C VAL A 298 17.77 -6.85 33.86
N ALA A 299 17.19 -7.32 32.75
CA ALA A 299 16.18 -8.38 32.75
C ALA A 299 16.70 -9.69 33.38
N THR A 300 17.94 -10.05 33.07
CA THR A 300 18.61 -11.21 33.67
C THR A 300 18.80 -10.99 35.18
N GLY A 301 19.23 -9.79 35.60
CA GLY A 301 19.36 -9.39 37.00
C GLY A 301 18.05 -9.49 37.78
N VAL A 302 16.96 -8.95 37.23
CA VAL A 302 15.60 -9.03 37.80
C VAL A 302 15.19 -10.49 37.98
N SER A 303 15.43 -11.31 36.95
CA SER A 303 15.11 -12.75 36.99
C SER A 303 15.82 -13.50 38.12
N PHE A 304 17.05 -13.10 38.45
CA PHE A 304 17.81 -13.68 39.56
C PHE A 304 17.20 -13.39 40.94
N MET A 305 16.44 -12.30 41.08
CA MET A 305 15.77 -11.95 42.35
C MET A 305 14.55 -12.84 42.63
N PHE A 306 13.85 -13.31 41.60
CA PHE A 306 12.54 -13.98 41.73
C PHE A 306 12.59 -15.51 41.77
N SER A 307 13.69 -16.15 41.35
CA SER A 307 13.84 -17.60 41.50
C SER A 307 15.28 -18.01 41.81
N ARG A 308 15.45 -19.05 42.63
CA ARG A 308 16.75 -19.70 42.89
C ARG A 308 16.97 -21.01 42.12
N ILE A 309 15.91 -21.60 41.59
CA ILE A 309 15.92 -22.91 40.92
C ILE A 309 15.30 -22.76 39.53
N ASP A 310 15.94 -23.37 38.53
CA ASP A 310 15.46 -23.44 37.14
C ASP A 310 15.17 -22.08 36.46
N ARG A 311 16.23 -21.26 36.32
CA ARG A 311 16.16 -19.84 35.91
C ARG A 311 16.05 -19.61 34.41
N GLY A 312 16.38 -20.61 33.58
CA GLY A 312 16.43 -20.46 32.12
C GLY A 312 15.13 -19.96 31.49
N PRO A 313 13.99 -20.62 31.75
CA PRO A 313 12.68 -20.17 31.24
C PRO A 313 12.28 -18.78 31.76
N LEU A 314 12.66 -18.45 33.00
CA LEU A 314 12.32 -17.18 33.64
C LEU A 314 13.14 -16.00 33.06
N ILE A 315 14.42 -16.22 32.79
CA ILE A 315 15.28 -15.23 32.12
C ILE A 315 14.79 -14.96 30.70
N ARG A 316 14.46 -16.01 29.94
CA ARG A 316 13.94 -15.87 28.57
C ARG A 316 12.62 -15.08 28.55
N THR A 317 11.71 -15.38 29.47
CA THR A 317 10.43 -14.65 29.57
C THR A 317 10.58 -13.21 29.97
N THR A 318 11.51 -12.89 30.86
CA THR A 318 11.71 -11.53 31.35
C THR A 318 12.45 -10.64 30.34
N ILE A 319 13.28 -11.24 29.47
CA ILE A 319 13.98 -10.52 28.38
C ILE A 319 13.03 -10.16 27.23
N LEU A 320 12.06 -11.03 26.92
CA LEU A 320 11.10 -10.88 25.83
C LEU A 320 9.98 -9.89 26.16
#